data_AF-A0A7K5TUV5-F1
#
_entry.id   AF-A0A7K5TUV5-F1
#
_cell.length_a   1.000
_cell.length_b   1.000
_cell.length_c   1.000
_cell.angle_alpha   90.00
_cell.angle_beta   90.00
_cell.angle_gamma   90.00
#
_symmetry.space_group_name_H-M   'P 1'
#
loop_
_entity.id
_entity.type
_entity.pdbx_description
1 polymer ?
#
loop_
_entity_poly.entity_id
_entity_poly.type
_entity_poly.pdbx_seq_one_letter_code
_entity_poly.pdbx_strand_id
1 'polypeptide(L)'
;QLAGLAVIAFGLWLRFGGAMADFATDKKSPEYFFLGLYVLVGAGAIMSAVGFFGCCGAARESQCLLGAFFACLLVIFAAEVTAGVFAFLGKKVAIQEAQKIYEDAYDDYMKNPVGKVNSTIYRYHVALQCCGKGNAEHQAGLPCPENIQLPKNCLVEIQNVIDTNLHLVGIVGIAIAGITIFGMIFSMVLCCAIRNTRDMI
;
A
#
# COMPACT_ATOMS: atom_id res chain seq x y z
N GLN A 1 2.85 15.13 -11.72
CA GLN A 1 2.81 14.39 -13.00
C GLN A 1 3.94 13.37 -13.13
N LEU A 2 5.21 13.79 -13.09
CA LEU A 2 6.37 12.87 -13.22
C LEU A 2 6.36 11.74 -12.18
N ALA A 3 6.06 12.05 -10.91
CA ALA A 3 5.94 11.05 -9.86
C ALA A 3 4.87 9.98 -10.16
N GLY A 4 3.71 10.38 -10.71
CA GLY A 4 2.65 9.45 -11.11
C GLY A 4 3.08 8.51 -12.23
N LEU A 5 3.76 9.04 -13.26
CA LEU A 5 4.32 8.22 -14.35
C LEU A 5 5.39 7.24 -13.84
N ALA A 6 6.24 7.67 -12.90
CA ALA A 6 7.23 6.81 -12.28
C ALA A 6 6.58 5.66 -11.50
N VAL A 7 5.51 5.93 -10.74
CA VAL A 7 4.75 4.90 -10.00
C VAL A 7 4.09 3.90 -10.96
N ILE A 8 3.49 4.37 -12.06
CA ILE A 8 2.93 3.48 -13.09
C ILE A 8 4.02 2.60 -13.70
N ALA A 9 5.15 3.21 -14.09
CA ALA A 9 6.28 2.48 -14.67
C ALA A 9 6.82 1.42 -13.69
N PHE A 10 6.93 1.76 -12.40
CA PHE A 10 7.35 0.83 -11.36
C PHE A 10 6.34 -0.31 -11.15
N GLY A 11 5.03 -0.01 -11.13
CA GLY A 11 3.98 -1.03 -11.01
C GLY A 11 3.95 -1.99 -12.21
N LEU A 12 4.11 -1.47 -13.43
CA LEU A 12 4.22 -2.29 -14.64
C LEU A 12 5.52 -3.09 -14.67
N TRP A 13 6.64 -2.51 -14.22
CA TRP A 13 7.90 -3.22 -14.07
C TRP A 13 7.77 -4.41 -13.13
N LEU A 14 7.16 -4.23 -11.94
CA LEU A 14 6.89 -5.34 -11.02
C LEU A 14 6.00 -6.42 -11.63
N ARG A 15 5.07 -6.04 -12.52
CA ARG A 15 4.15 -6.97 -13.20
C ARG A 15 4.81 -7.79 -14.31
N PHE A 16 5.75 -7.21 -15.06
CA PHE A 16 6.28 -7.79 -16.30
C PHE A 16 7.79 -8.07 -16.31
N GLY A 17 8.59 -7.38 -15.49
CA GLY A 17 10.06 -7.42 -15.58
C GLY A 17 10.83 -7.59 -14.26
N GLY A 18 10.17 -7.47 -13.11
CA GLY A 18 10.82 -7.58 -11.79
C GLY A 18 11.00 -9.03 -11.31
N ALA A 19 11.65 -9.18 -10.15
CA ALA A 19 11.88 -10.44 -9.42
C ALA A 19 10.60 -11.24 -9.08
N MET A 20 9.42 -10.70 -9.42
CA MET A 20 8.11 -11.27 -9.17
C MET A 20 7.39 -11.77 -10.44
N ALA A 21 7.93 -11.52 -11.63
CA ALA A 21 7.37 -12.04 -12.89
C ALA A 21 7.37 -13.58 -12.91
N ASP A 22 8.32 -14.20 -12.23
CA ASP A 22 8.41 -15.65 -12.05
C ASP A 22 7.27 -16.21 -11.17
N PHE A 23 6.73 -15.42 -10.22
CA PHE A 23 5.55 -15.80 -9.41
C PHE A 23 4.23 -15.64 -10.16
N ALA A 24 4.17 -14.82 -11.21
CA ALA A 24 2.97 -14.66 -12.03
C ALA A 24 2.71 -15.89 -12.92
N THR A 25 3.74 -16.71 -13.16
CA THR A 25 3.67 -17.93 -14.00
C THR A 25 3.27 -19.16 -13.19
N ASP A 26 3.50 -19.17 -11.88
CA ASP A 26 3.06 -20.25 -11.00
C ASP A 26 1.59 -20.04 -10.60
N LYS A 27 0.71 -20.98 -10.95
CA LYS A 27 -0.76 -20.92 -10.86
C LYS A 27 -1.36 -20.75 -9.44
N LYS A 28 -0.56 -20.34 -8.44
CA LYS A 28 -0.97 -20.24 -7.03
C LYS A 28 -0.36 -19.02 -6.32
N SER A 29 -0.19 -17.91 -7.03
CA SER A 29 0.08 -16.62 -6.38
C SER A 29 -1.15 -16.16 -5.57
N PRO A 30 -0.99 -15.62 -4.35
CA PRO A 30 -2.10 -15.07 -3.59
C PRO A 30 -2.74 -13.92 -4.39
N GLU A 31 -4.05 -14.00 -4.66
CA GLU A 31 -4.79 -13.01 -5.47
C GLU A 31 -4.58 -11.56 -4.96
N TYR A 32 -4.32 -11.41 -3.66
CA TYR A 32 -3.98 -10.16 -2.98
C TYR A 32 -2.76 -9.44 -3.56
N PHE A 33 -1.76 -10.17 -4.08
CA PHE A 33 -0.56 -9.56 -4.67
C PHE A 33 -0.87 -8.86 -5.99
N PHE A 34 -1.66 -9.50 -6.86
CA PHE A 34 -2.13 -8.88 -8.10
C PHE A 34 -3.06 -7.71 -7.82
N LEU A 35 -3.96 -7.85 -6.85
CA LEU A 35 -4.82 -6.76 -6.41
C LEU A 35 -3.99 -5.53 -5.98
N GLY A 36 -2.94 -5.74 -5.19
CA GLY A 36 -2.02 -4.67 -4.77
C GLY A 36 -1.32 -3.97 -5.95
N LEU A 37 -0.87 -4.73 -6.95
CA LEU A 37 -0.27 -4.17 -8.18
C LEU A 37 -1.26 -3.32 -8.98
N TYR A 38 -2.50 -3.78 -9.13
CA TYR A 38 -3.54 -3.00 -9.82
C TYR A 38 -3.88 -1.72 -9.06
N VAL A 39 -3.98 -1.77 -7.73
CA VAL A 39 -4.18 -0.58 -6.89
C VAL A 39 -3.02 0.41 -7.06
N LEU A 40 -1.77 -0.07 -7.11
CA LEU A 40 -0.59 0.78 -7.29
C LEU A 40 -0.61 1.50 -8.65
N VAL A 41 -0.90 0.77 -9.73
CA VAL A 41 -1.01 1.36 -11.09
C VAL A 41 -2.18 2.34 -11.16
N GLY A 42 -3.33 1.99 -10.59
CA GLY A 42 -4.50 2.86 -10.53
C GLY A 42 -4.23 4.16 -9.78
N ALA A 43 -3.59 4.08 -8.60
CA ALA A 43 -3.16 5.25 -7.84
C ALA A 43 -2.19 6.13 -8.64
N GLY A 44 -1.23 5.52 -9.34
CA GLY A 44 -0.31 6.23 -10.24
C GLY A 44 -1.02 7.00 -11.36
N ALA A 45 -2.05 6.38 -11.97
CA ALA A 45 -2.86 7.01 -13.01
C ALA A 45 -3.64 8.21 -12.48
N ILE A 46 -4.28 8.08 -11.31
CA ILE A 46 -5.00 9.18 -10.64
C ILE A 46 -4.03 10.33 -10.32
N MET A 47 -2.86 10.04 -9.73
CA MET A 47 -1.84 11.04 -9.45
C MET A 47 -1.34 11.78 -10.70
N SER A 48 -1.20 11.06 -11.82
CA SER A 48 -0.81 11.67 -13.10
C SER A 48 -1.90 12.60 -13.65
N ALA A 49 -3.17 12.15 -13.64
CA ALA A 49 -4.31 12.93 -14.10
C ALA A 49 -4.54 14.20 -13.27
N VAL A 50 -4.53 14.08 -11.95
CA VAL A 50 -4.67 15.22 -11.02
C VAL A 50 -3.52 16.20 -11.21
N GLY A 51 -2.29 15.70 -11.36
CA GLY A 51 -1.13 16.54 -11.65
C GLY A 51 -1.22 17.28 -12.99
N PHE A 52 -1.80 16.65 -14.02
CA PHE A 52 -2.03 17.29 -15.32
C PHE A 52 -3.06 18.42 -15.21
N PHE A 53 -4.19 18.19 -14.53
CA PHE A 53 -5.20 19.23 -14.32
C PHE A 53 -4.67 20.40 -13.49
N GLY A 54 -3.87 20.14 -12.45
CA GLY A 54 -3.23 21.20 -11.68
C GLY A 54 -2.24 22.03 -12.51
N CYS A 55 -1.35 21.37 -13.26
CA CYS A 55 -0.33 22.05 -14.07
C CYS A 55 -0.96 22.85 -15.22
N CYS A 56 -1.83 22.22 -16.02
CA CYS A 56 -2.48 22.89 -17.14
C CYS A 56 -3.51 23.94 -16.67
N GLY A 57 -4.12 23.75 -15.50
CA GLY A 57 -5.09 24.69 -14.94
C GLY A 57 -4.43 25.99 -14.52
N ALA A 58 -3.25 25.90 -13.91
CA ALA A 58 -2.43 27.07 -13.60
C ALA A 58 -1.88 27.74 -14.87
N ALA A 59 -1.32 26.96 -15.81
CA ALA A 59 -0.68 27.51 -17.01
C ALA A 59 -1.66 28.15 -18.01
N ARG A 60 -2.90 27.63 -18.11
CA ARG A 60 -3.94 28.18 -19.01
C ARG A 60 -4.89 29.15 -18.32
N GLU A 61 -4.66 29.47 -17.04
CA GLU A 61 -5.53 30.31 -16.21
C GLU A 61 -7.02 29.95 -16.34
N SER A 62 -7.31 28.65 -16.49
CA SER A 62 -8.65 28.17 -16.82
C SER A 62 -9.40 27.77 -15.56
N GLN A 63 -10.47 28.51 -15.25
CA GLN A 63 -11.29 28.26 -14.06
C GLN A 63 -11.93 26.87 -14.05
N CYS A 64 -12.34 26.34 -15.21
CA CYS A 64 -12.92 25.00 -15.30
C CYS A 64 -11.91 23.91 -14.93
N LEU A 65 -10.66 24.02 -15.40
CA LEU A 65 -9.62 23.03 -15.12
C LEU A 65 -9.17 23.07 -13.66
N LEU A 66 -9.10 24.28 -13.09
CA LEU A 66 -8.78 24.48 -11.69
C LEU A 66 -9.92 24.01 -10.76
N GLY A 67 -11.17 24.21 -11.17
CA GLY A 67 -12.34 23.64 -10.51
C GLY A 67 -12.35 22.11 -10.54
N ALA A 68 -12.00 21.50 -11.68
CA ALA A 68 -11.85 20.04 -11.79
C ALA A 68 -10.74 19.51 -10.87
N PHE A 69 -9.60 20.20 -10.80
CA PHE A 69 -8.52 19.87 -9.87
C PHE A 69 -8.98 19.91 -8.41
N PHE A 70 -9.67 20.97 -7.99
CA PHE A 70 -10.24 21.08 -6.64
C PHE A 70 -11.24 19.96 -6.33
N ALA A 71 -12.15 19.66 -7.26
CA ALA A 71 -13.12 18.57 -7.10
C ALA A 71 -12.44 17.21 -6.95
N CYS A 72 -11.38 16.94 -7.73
CA CYS A 72 -10.58 15.72 -7.57
C CYS A 72 -9.91 15.66 -6.19
N LEU A 73 -9.31 16.76 -5.72
CA LEU A 73 -8.69 16.79 -4.39
C LEU A 73 -9.70 16.57 -3.27
N LEU A 74 -10.91 17.12 -3.38
CA LEU A 74 -11.98 16.87 -2.41
C LEU A 74 -12.37 15.39 -2.33
N VAL A 75 -12.52 14.73 -3.48
CA VAL A 75 -12.83 13.28 -3.53
C VAL A 75 -11.68 12.47 -2.92
N ILE A 76 -10.43 12.83 -3.22
CA ILE A 76 -9.25 12.17 -2.63
C ILE A 76 -9.23 12.35 -1.11
N PHE A 77 -9.47 13.56 -0.62
CA PHE A 77 -9.50 13.83 0.82
C PHE A 77 -10.60 13.03 1.53
N ALA A 78 -11.80 12.94 0.94
CA ALA A 78 -12.87 12.10 1.48
C ALA A 78 -12.47 10.61 1.50
N ALA A 79 -11.79 10.13 0.47
CA ALA A 79 -11.25 8.78 0.42
C ALA A 79 -10.15 8.54 1.46
N GLU A 80 -9.26 9.50 1.70
CA GLU A 80 -8.22 9.46 2.74
C GLU A 80 -8.82 9.35 4.13
N VAL A 81 -9.82 10.18 4.46
CA VAL A 81 -10.52 10.12 5.74
C VAL A 81 -11.23 8.78 5.90
N THR A 82 -11.93 8.32 4.87
CA THR A 82 -12.64 7.04 4.90
C THR A 82 -11.67 5.88 5.11
N ALA A 83 -10.59 5.81 4.32
CA ALA A 83 -9.56 4.79 4.44
C ALA A 83 -8.87 4.83 5.82
N GLY A 84 -8.58 6.01 6.35
CA GLY A 84 -8.00 6.19 7.67
C GLY A 84 -8.90 5.64 8.79
N VAL A 85 -10.20 5.94 8.74
CA VAL A 85 -11.19 5.41 9.70
C VAL A 85 -11.30 3.88 9.58
N PHE A 86 -11.40 3.35 8.37
CA PHE A 86 -11.45 1.91 8.14
C PHE A 86 -10.18 1.20 8.62
N ALA A 87 -9.00 1.76 8.38
CA ALA A 87 -7.73 1.20 8.86
C ALA A 87 -7.67 1.18 10.39
N PHE A 88 -8.17 2.22 11.06
CA PHE A 88 -8.18 2.31 12.51
C PHE A 88 -9.15 1.30 13.14
N LEU A 89 -10.39 1.22 12.64
CA LEU A 89 -11.41 0.29 13.15
C LEU A 89 -11.08 -1.18 12.80
N GLY A 90 -10.51 -1.40 11.62
CA GLY A 90 -10.18 -2.71 11.08
C GLY A 90 -8.94 -3.35 11.69
N LYS A 91 -8.15 -2.65 12.52
CA LYS A 91 -6.89 -3.16 13.08
C LYS A 91 -7.01 -4.54 13.71
N LYS A 92 -8.01 -4.75 14.58
CA LYS A 92 -8.20 -6.04 15.28
C LYS A 92 -8.52 -7.17 14.31
N VAL A 93 -9.40 -6.90 13.34
CA VAL A 93 -9.79 -7.86 12.30
C VAL A 93 -8.60 -8.18 11.40
N ALA A 94 -7.81 -7.17 11.02
CA ALA A 94 -6.61 -7.36 10.21
C ALA A 94 -5.55 -8.22 10.91
N ILE A 95 -5.35 -8.04 12.22
CA ILE A 95 -4.43 -8.89 13.00
C ILE A 95 -4.95 -10.33 13.02
N GLN A 96 -6.24 -10.55 13.27
CA GLN A 96 -6.82 -11.90 13.32
C GLN A 96 -6.77 -12.60 11.96
N GLU A 97 -7.09 -11.90 10.87
CA GLU A 97 -7.00 -12.44 9.52
C GLU A 97 -5.55 -12.76 9.14
N ALA A 98 -4.61 -11.86 9.43
CA ALA A 98 -3.18 -12.11 9.17
C ALA A 98 -2.65 -13.32 9.96
N GLN A 99 -3.05 -13.45 11.22
CA GLN A 99 -2.73 -14.61 12.04
C GLN A 99 -3.33 -15.90 11.46
N LYS A 100 -4.59 -15.88 11.05
CA LYS A 100 -5.27 -17.04 10.46
C LYS A 100 -4.66 -17.48 9.14
N ILE A 101 -4.33 -16.53 8.26
CA ILE A 101 -3.63 -16.80 6.99
C ILE A 101 -2.27 -17.47 7.25
N TYR A 102 -1.54 -17.00 8.27
CA TYR A 102 -0.28 -17.62 8.65
C TYR A 102 -0.49 -19.04 9.19
N GLU A 103 -1.49 -19.26 10.06
CA GLU A 103 -1.81 -20.59 10.59
C GLU A 103 -2.22 -21.57 9.49
N ASP A 104 -3.07 -21.16 8.54
CA ASP A 104 -3.50 -22.01 7.42
C ASP A 104 -2.31 -22.37 6.52
N ALA A 105 -1.40 -21.42 6.27
CA ALA A 105 -0.18 -21.67 5.50
C ALA A 105 0.81 -22.59 6.23
N TYR A 106 0.89 -22.47 7.57
CA TYR A 106 1.71 -23.32 8.41
C TYR A 106 1.18 -24.77 8.45
N ASP A 107 -0.13 -24.94 8.63
CA ASP A 107 -0.77 -26.25 8.68
C ASP A 107 -0.68 -26.98 7.33
N ASP A 108 -0.81 -26.27 6.21
CA ASP A 108 -0.62 -26.83 4.86
C ASP A 108 0.82 -27.33 4.66
N TYR A 109 1.81 -26.58 5.16
CA TYR A 109 3.22 -26.97 5.12
C TYR A 109 3.50 -28.23 5.95
N MET A 110 2.98 -28.29 7.19
CA MET A 110 3.15 -29.45 8.07
C MET A 110 2.51 -30.73 7.51
N LYS A 111 1.41 -30.61 6.76
CA LYS A 111 0.76 -31.76 6.10
C LYS A 111 1.52 -32.23 4.86
N ASN A 112 2.25 -31.36 4.16
CA ASN A 112 2.96 -31.68 2.90
C ASN A 112 4.39 -31.10 2.86
N PRO A 113 5.35 -31.65 3.62
CA PRO A 113 6.69 -31.07 3.78
C PRO A 113 7.57 -31.10 2.51
N VAL A 114 7.18 -31.82 1.46
CA VAL A 114 7.99 -32.09 0.25
C VAL A 114 7.69 -31.13 -0.92
N GLY A 115 6.85 -30.10 -0.73
CA GLY A 115 6.42 -29.17 -1.79
C GLY A 115 7.10 -27.78 -1.83
N LYS A 116 6.84 -27.03 -2.91
CA LYS A 116 7.20 -25.59 -3.14
C LYS A 116 6.80 -24.62 -1.98
N VAL A 117 6.03 -25.09 -1.00
CA VAL A 117 5.56 -24.35 0.19
C VAL A 117 6.73 -23.90 1.09
N ASN A 118 7.89 -24.56 0.98
CA ASN A 118 9.14 -24.16 1.63
C ASN A 118 9.49 -22.67 1.38
N SER A 119 9.38 -22.20 0.13
CA SER A 119 9.82 -20.84 -0.23
C SER A 119 8.91 -19.72 0.30
N THR A 120 7.60 -19.94 0.40
CA THR A 120 6.66 -18.92 0.86
C THR A 120 6.73 -18.72 2.36
N ILE A 121 6.72 -19.83 3.12
CA ILE A 121 6.80 -19.76 4.59
C ILE A 121 8.16 -19.23 5.04
N TYR A 122 9.24 -19.61 4.34
CA TYR A 122 10.58 -19.07 4.55
C TYR A 122 10.62 -17.54 4.34
N ARG A 123 9.92 -16.99 3.34
CA ARG A 123 9.84 -15.54 3.14
C ARG A 123 9.11 -14.83 4.26
N TYR A 124 8.04 -15.42 4.80
CA TYR A 124 7.40 -14.87 5.99
C TYR A 124 8.36 -14.87 7.18
N HIS A 125 9.07 -15.98 7.41
CA HIS A 125 10.06 -16.07 8.50
C HIS A 125 11.20 -15.05 8.36
N VAL A 126 11.72 -14.85 7.14
CA VAL A 126 12.79 -13.87 6.87
C VAL A 126 12.26 -12.43 6.95
N ALA A 127 11.08 -12.14 6.40
CA ALA A 127 10.51 -10.79 6.40
C ALA A 127 10.08 -10.32 7.80
N LEU A 128 9.52 -11.23 8.60
CA LEU A 128 9.04 -10.95 9.95
C LEU A 128 10.09 -11.28 11.03
N GLN A 129 11.23 -11.89 10.68
CA GLN A 129 12.26 -12.33 11.62
C GLN A 129 11.69 -13.22 12.74
N CYS A 130 10.80 -14.14 12.38
CA CYS A 130 10.11 -15.06 13.29
C CYS A 130 10.16 -16.49 12.74
N CYS A 131 9.86 -17.50 13.57
CA CYS A 131 9.89 -18.90 13.15
C CYS A 131 8.78 -19.69 13.87
N GLY A 132 7.82 -20.21 13.12
CA GLY A 132 6.76 -21.08 13.62
C GLY A 132 5.73 -20.41 14.54
N LYS A 133 4.90 -21.27 15.15
CA LYS A 133 3.84 -20.91 16.09
C LYS A 133 4.33 -20.94 17.54
N GLY A 134 5.39 -21.70 17.81
CA GLY A 134 5.93 -21.96 19.15
C GLY A 134 7.46 -22.02 19.23
N ASN A 135 7.95 -21.99 20.46
CA ASN A 135 9.38 -21.94 20.80
C ASN A 135 10.13 -23.26 20.51
N ALA A 136 9.41 -24.34 20.18
CA ALA A 136 9.94 -25.71 20.13
C ALA A 136 9.98 -26.31 18.70
N GLU A 137 9.64 -25.53 17.67
CA GLU A 137 9.45 -26.05 16.31
C GLU A 137 10.70 -25.98 15.42
N HIS A 138 11.84 -25.51 15.96
CA HIS A 138 13.16 -25.54 15.30
C HIS A 138 13.59 -26.94 14.84
N GLN A 139 12.96 -28.01 15.37
CA GLN A 139 13.34 -29.39 15.12
C GLN A 139 12.40 -30.13 14.13
N ALA A 140 11.37 -29.46 13.60
CA ALA A 140 10.35 -30.06 12.73
C ALA A 140 10.65 -29.96 11.22
N GLY A 141 11.87 -29.59 10.82
CA GLY A 141 12.25 -29.43 9.42
C GLY A 141 11.75 -28.14 8.76
N LEU A 142 11.34 -27.14 9.55
CA LEU A 142 10.94 -25.83 9.05
C LEU A 142 12.14 -25.06 8.46
N PRO A 143 11.97 -24.35 7.32
CA PRO A 143 12.96 -23.42 6.83
C PRO A 143 12.90 -22.15 7.68
N CYS A 144 13.76 -22.06 8.69
CA CYS A 144 13.92 -20.88 9.53
C CYS A 144 15.28 -20.19 9.27
N PRO A 145 15.35 -18.85 9.34
CA PRO A 145 16.61 -18.15 9.13
C PRO A 145 17.59 -18.44 10.27
N GLU A 146 18.84 -18.76 9.93
CA GLU A 146 19.91 -19.14 10.87
C GLU A 146 20.24 -18.07 11.93
N ASN A 147 19.84 -16.81 11.71
CA ASN A 147 20.17 -15.69 12.60
C ASN A 147 19.28 -15.58 13.86
N ILE A 148 18.31 -16.48 14.05
CA ILE A 148 17.38 -16.41 15.19
C ILE A 148 17.90 -17.29 16.34
N GLN A 149 18.55 -16.66 17.33
CA GLN A 149 19.03 -17.36 18.55
C GLN A 149 17.90 -17.87 19.45
N LEU A 150 16.70 -17.29 19.34
CA LEU A 150 15.50 -17.74 20.05
C LEU A 150 14.27 -17.52 19.15
N PRO A 151 13.57 -18.59 18.69
CA PRO A 151 12.39 -18.46 17.84
C PRO A 151 11.35 -17.57 18.51
N LYS A 152 11.11 -16.41 17.90
CA LYS A 152 9.94 -15.61 18.21
C LYS A 152 8.72 -16.21 17.52
N ASN A 153 7.61 -16.26 18.25
CA ASN A 153 6.33 -16.72 17.72
C ASN A 153 5.84 -15.76 16.64
N CYS A 154 5.65 -16.26 15.41
CA CYS A 154 5.21 -15.43 14.29
C CYS A 154 3.84 -14.80 14.53
N LEU A 155 2.93 -15.47 15.26
CA LEU A 155 1.64 -14.92 15.65
C LEU A 155 1.75 -13.62 16.46
N VAL A 156 2.71 -13.56 17.39
CA VAL A 156 2.94 -12.39 18.23
C VAL A 156 3.66 -11.30 17.44
N GLU A 157 4.64 -11.68 16.62
CA GLU A 157 5.38 -10.72 15.81
C GLU A 157 4.49 -10.10 14.71
N ILE A 158 3.55 -10.85 14.11
CA ILE A 158 2.55 -10.29 13.18
C ILE A 158 1.75 -9.17 13.86
N GLN A 159 1.30 -9.40 15.09
CA GLN A 159 0.59 -8.37 15.86
C GLN A 159 1.49 -7.15 16.11
N ASN A 160 2.72 -7.37 16.56
CA ASN A 160 3.68 -6.31 16.87
C ASN A 160 4.07 -5.48 15.63
N VAL A 161 4.26 -6.15 14.49
CA VAL A 161 4.59 -5.56 13.19
C VAL A 161 3.42 -4.74 12.67
N ILE A 162 2.19 -5.24 12.76
CA ILE A 162 0.99 -4.48 12.36
C ILE A 162 0.84 -3.24 13.25
N ASP A 163 0.98 -3.39 14.57
CA ASP A 163 0.91 -2.28 15.53
C ASP A 163 1.95 -1.19 15.23
N THR A 164 3.21 -1.57 15.04
CA THR A 164 4.32 -0.64 14.80
C THR A 164 4.19 0.04 13.44
N ASN A 165 3.85 -0.71 12.39
CA ASN A 165 3.72 -0.14 11.04
C ASN A 165 2.48 0.73 10.91
N LEU A 166 1.40 0.44 11.63
CA LEU A 166 0.19 1.27 11.61
C LEU A 166 0.47 2.69 12.12
N HIS A 167 1.39 2.85 13.08
CA HIS A 167 1.89 4.17 13.47
C HIS A 167 2.59 4.91 12.32
N LEU A 168 3.48 4.23 11.60
CA LEU A 168 4.20 4.82 10.47
C LEU A 168 3.26 5.18 9.32
N VAL A 169 2.33 4.29 8.98
CA VAL A 169 1.26 4.52 8.00
C VAL A 169 0.37 5.69 8.43
N GLY A 170 0.06 5.81 9.72
CA GLY A 170 -0.69 6.94 10.27
C GLY A 170 0.02 8.27 10.05
N ILE A 171 1.33 8.35 10.35
CA ILE A 171 2.14 9.56 10.13
C ILE A 171 2.16 9.95 8.65
N VAL A 172 2.41 8.98 7.77
CA VAL A 172 2.41 9.21 6.31
C VAL A 172 1.03 9.68 5.84
N GLY A 173 -0.05 9.06 6.34
CA GLY A 173 -1.43 9.45 6.01
C GLY A 173 -1.76 10.88 6.42
N ILE A 174 -1.35 11.30 7.62
CA ILE A 174 -1.55 12.69 8.09
C ILE A 174 -0.77 13.68 7.23
N ALA A 175 0.47 13.35 6.85
CA ALA A 175 1.28 14.20 5.98
C ALA A 175 0.63 14.37 4.59
N ILE A 176 0.12 13.29 4.01
CA ILE A 176 -0.58 13.32 2.72
C ILE A 176 -1.85 14.18 2.83
N ALA A 177 -2.66 13.98 3.87
CA ALA A 177 -3.86 14.78 4.13
C ALA A 177 -3.54 16.28 4.28
N GLY A 178 -2.40 16.62 4.91
CA GLY A 178 -1.92 17.99 4.97
C GLY A 178 -1.63 18.56 3.57
N ILE A 179 -0.92 17.80 2.73
CA ILE A 179 -0.59 18.21 1.35
C ILE A 179 -1.86 18.40 0.51
N THR A 180 -2.86 17.51 0.65
CA THR A 180 -4.13 17.62 -0.08
C THR A 180 -4.90 18.88 0.34
N ILE A 181 -4.95 19.19 1.63
CA ILE A 181 -5.55 20.43 2.15
C ILE A 181 -4.83 21.67 1.60
N PHE A 182 -3.51 21.71 1.62
CA PHE A 182 -2.76 22.81 1.02
C PHE A 182 -3.06 22.96 -0.46
N GLY A 183 -3.12 21.85 -1.21
CA GLY A 183 -3.51 21.86 -2.63
C GLY A 183 -4.90 22.47 -2.86
N MET A 184 -5.87 22.14 -2.00
CA MET A 184 -7.22 22.70 -2.06
C MET A 184 -7.23 24.21 -1.81
N ILE A 185 -6.49 24.69 -0.79
CA ILE A 185 -6.38 26.12 -0.47
C ILE A 185 -5.75 26.88 -1.65
N PHE A 186 -4.62 26.40 -2.17
CA PHE A 186 -3.96 27.05 -3.32
C PHE A 186 -4.85 27.08 -4.55
N SER A 187 -5.57 25.98 -4.83
CA SER A 187 -6.52 25.92 -5.94
C SER A 187 -7.64 26.95 -5.80
N MET A 188 -8.20 27.12 -4.59
CA MET A 188 -9.26 28.09 -4.34
C MET A 188 -8.75 29.52 -4.48
N VAL A 189 -7.61 29.85 -3.88
CA VAL A 189 -6.99 31.17 -3.97
C VAL A 189 -6.69 31.55 -5.42
N LEU A 190 -6.09 30.64 -6.19
CA LEU A 190 -5.78 30.87 -7.59
C LEU A 190 -7.06 31.04 -8.44
N CYS A 191 -8.12 30.26 -8.14
CA CYS A 191 -9.40 30.39 -8.82
C CYS A 191 -10.07 31.74 -8.55
N CYS A 192 -10.03 32.20 -7.30
CA CYS A 192 -10.53 33.52 -6.91
C CYS A 192 -9.72 34.66 -7.56
N ALA A 193 -8.39 34.53 -7.61
CA ALA A 193 -7.53 35.51 -8.25
C ALA A 193 -7.84 35.65 -9.75
N ILE A 194 -7.95 34.52 -10.47
CA ILE A 194 -8.31 34.50 -11.89
C ILE A 194 -9.71 35.08 -12.13
N ARG A 195 -10.68 34.77 -11.26
CA ARG A 195 -12.03 35.33 -11.35
C ARG A 195 -12.00 36.85 -11.28
N ASN A 196 -11.30 37.38 -10.27
CA ASN A 196 -11.20 38.81 -10.04
C ASN A 196 -10.51 39.53 -11.22
N THR A 197 -9.48 38.92 -11.81
CA THR A 197 -8.83 39.46 -13.02
C THR A 197 -9.79 39.51 -14.21
N ARG A 198 -10.61 38.47 -14.41
CA ARG A 198 -11.60 38.43 -15.50
C ARG A 198 -12.71 39.46 -15.31
N ASP A 199 -13.19 39.67 -14.09
CA ASP A 199 -14.26 40.65 -13.80
C ASP A 199 -13.79 42.11 -13.99
N MET A 200 -12.48 42.36 -14.05
CA MET A 200 -11.89 43.69 -14.22
C MET A 200 -11.63 44.07 -15.70
N ILE A 201 -11.67 43.10 -16.63
CA ILE A 201 -11.40 43.29 -18.07
C ILE A 201 -12.73 43.44 -18.83
#